data_AF-A0A449B0V5-F1
#
_entry.id   AF-A0A449B0V5-F1
#
_cell.length_a   1.000
_cell.length_b   1.000
_cell.length_c   1.000
_cell.angle_alpha   90.00
_cell.angle_beta   90.00
_cell.angle_gamma   90.00
#
_symmetry.space_group_name_H-M   'P 1'
#
loop_
_entity.id
_entity.type
_entity.pdbx_description
1 polymer ?
#
loop_
_entity_poly.entity_id
_entity_poly.type
_entity_poly.pdbx_seq_one_letter_code
_entity_poly.pdbx_strand_id
1 'polypeptide(L)'
;MKDVRKVRVNNMDNGFWMVPTIYRILTPKSRNYAIKHAWTLIDLIEKNDFQDDNILFSFNGDNKFQLFNLLLKYRGYDFQLSFHKVEQMHESDYIDWEIIPNLLIRFNYKTIKTLYAGYVFFFTKKYFEYLYESNKHHAHEGKVILEWSRFGFHAI
;
A
#
# COMPACT_ATOMS: atom_id res chain seq x y z
N MET A 1 13.87 -7.46 8.56
CA MET A 1 13.43 -6.06 8.40
C MET A 1 11.95 -6.01 8.78
N LYS A 2 11.58 -5.43 9.93
CA LYS A 2 10.33 -5.81 10.62
C LYS A 2 9.30 -4.70 10.87
N ASP A 3 9.61 -3.45 10.59
CA ASP A 3 8.72 -2.35 10.98
C ASP A 3 7.86 -1.90 9.82
N VAL A 4 6.76 -2.63 9.60
CA VAL A 4 5.64 -2.14 8.78
C VAL A 4 4.71 -1.34 9.68
N ARG A 5 4.67 -0.04 9.45
CA ARG A 5 3.77 0.87 10.17
C ARG A 5 2.39 0.84 9.55
N LYS A 6 1.34 0.79 10.37
CA LYS A 6 -0.05 0.96 9.90
C LYS A 6 -0.49 2.40 10.14
N VAL A 7 -0.98 3.07 9.10
CA VAL A 7 -1.46 4.45 9.17
C VAL A 7 -2.86 4.53 8.56
N ARG A 8 -3.82 5.07 9.31
CA ARG A 8 -5.16 5.34 8.81
C ARG A 8 -5.25 6.79 8.36
N VAL A 9 -5.81 7.02 7.18
CA VAL A 9 -5.98 8.36 6.61
C VAL A 9 -7.39 8.47 6.06
N ASN A 10 -8.13 9.50 6.43
CA ASN A 10 -9.40 9.82 5.78
C ASN A 10 -9.13 10.83 4.65
N ASN A 11 -9.61 10.52 3.45
CA ASN A 11 -9.65 11.43 2.31
C ASN A 11 -11.03 12.09 2.25
N MET A 12 -11.06 13.42 2.25
CA MET A 12 -12.26 14.26 2.21
C MET A 12 -12.03 15.42 1.24
N ASP A 13 -13.08 16.15 0.88
CA ASP A 13 -13.00 17.26 -0.10
C ASP A 13 -12.00 18.36 0.31
N ASN A 14 -11.73 18.50 1.61
CA ASN A 14 -10.77 19.45 2.14
C ASN A 14 -9.37 18.85 2.37
N GLY A 15 -9.08 17.65 1.87
CA GLY A 15 -7.76 17.02 1.92
C GLY A 15 -7.69 15.75 2.79
N PHE A 16 -6.49 15.47 3.28
CA PHE A 16 -6.13 14.22 3.94
C PHE A 16 -5.92 14.42 5.44
N TRP A 17 -6.55 13.55 6.23
CA TRP A 17 -6.53 13.60 7.68
C TRP A 17 -5.98 12.30 8.25
N MET A 18 -4.81 12.34 8.88
CA MET A 18 -4.27 11.16 9.55
C MET A 18 -5.04 10.88 10.84
N VAL A 19 -5.62 9.69 10.94
CA VAL A 19 -6.44 9.26 12.06
C VAL A 19 -5.57 8.48 13.07
N PRO A 20 -5.61 8.83 14.37
CA PRO A 20 -4.90 8.09 15.39
C PRO A 20 -5.48 6.67 15.55
N THR A 21 -4.63 5.72 15.91
CA THR A 21 -5.07 4.38 16.33
C THR A 21 -5.90 4.47 17.61
N ILE A 22 -7.01 3.71 17.70
CA ILE A 22 -7.96 3.74 18.83
C ILE A 22 -7.26 3.65 20.21
N TYR A 23 -6.24 2.80 20.33
CA TYR A 23 -5.46 2.64 21.58
C TYR A 23 -4.72 3.91 22.04
N ARG A 24 -4.42 4.86 21.15
CA ARG A 24 -3.74 6.12 21.47
C ARG A 24 -4.70 7.21 21.96
N ILE A 25 -5.98 7.12 21.58
CA ILE A 25 -7.02 8.08 21.98
C ILE A 25 -7.31 7.99 23.49
N LEU A 26 -7.19 6.79 24.05
CA LEU A 26 -7.45 6.51 25.47
C LEU A 26 -6.30 6.86 26.43
N THR A 27 -5.17 7.38 25.93
CA THR A 27 -4.04 7.77 26.80
C THR A 27 -4.14 9.25 27.21
N PRO A 28 -3.86 9.63 28.47
CA PRO A 28 -3.96 11.03 28.93
C PRO A 28 -3.08 12.04 28.17
N LYS A 29 -2.09 11.57 27.40
CA LYS A 29 -1.25 12.37 26.49
C LYS A 29 -1.93 12.67 25.14
N SER A 30 -3.17 12.21 24.92
CA SER A 30 -3.92 12.38 23.66
C SER A 30 -4.37 13.82 23.39
N ARG A 31 -4.43 14.69 24.41
CA ARG A 31 -4.81 16.11 24.26
C ARG A 31 -3.90 16.90 23.30
N ASN A 32 -2.67 16.45 23.06
CA ASN A 32 -1.72 17.09 22.14
C ASN A 32 -1.51 16.29 20.83
N TYR A 33 -2.26 15.20 20.60
CA TYR A 33 -2.10 14.41 19.38
C TYR A 33 -2.93 15.04 18.26
N ALA A 34 -2.33 16.03 17.61
CA ALA A 34 -2.93 16.75 16.49
C ALA A 34 -3.38 15.77 15.40
N ILE A 35 -4.66 15.79 15.06
CA ILE A 35 -5.13 15.23 13.79
C ILE A 35 -4.37 16.00 12.72
N LYS A 36 -3.43 15.34 12.05
CA LYS A 36 -2.57 16.01 11.08
C LYS A 36 -3.31 16.09 9.75
N HIS A 37 -3.57 17.33 9.34
CA HIS A 37 -4.20 17.67 8.07
C HIS A 37 -3.15 18.06 7.03
N ALA A 38 -3.39 17.65 5.81
CA ALA A 38 -2.67 18.14 4.65
C ALA A 38 -3.61 18.23 3.44
N TRP A 39 -3.34 19.17 2.53
CA TRP A 39 -4.15 19.34 1.32
C TRP A 39 -3.94 18.18 0.34
N THR A 40 -2.70 17.68 0.23
CA THR A 40 -2.36 16.54 -0.62
C THR A 40 -1.83 15.36 0.20
N LEU A 41 -1.91 14.16 -0.37
CA LEU A 41 -1.34 12.96 0.24
C LEU A 41 0.18 13.04 0.35
N ILE A 42 0.84 13.69 -0.61
CA ILE A 42 2.29 13.87 -0.61
C ILE A 42 2.72 14.80 0.51
N ASP A 43 2.04 15.94 0.68
CA ASP A 43 2.27 16.84 1.81
C ASP A 43 2.08 16.12 3.16
N LEU A 44 1.10 15.20 3.24
CA LEU A 44 0.89 14.41 4.44
C LEU A 44 2.08 13.50 4.73
N ILE A 45 2.63 12.83 3.72
CA ILE A 45 3.80 11.97 3.85
C ILE A 45 5.00 12.78 4.31
N GLU A 46 5.25 13.93 3.67
CA GLU A 46 6.42 14.76 3.91
C GLU A 46 6.39 15.45 5.28
N LYS A 47 5.24 15.99 5.69
CA LYS A 47 5.06 16.58 7.04
C LYS A 47 5.18 15.58 8.19
N ASN A 48 5.23 14.29 7.87
CA ASN A 48 5.29 13.20 8.84
C ASN A 48 6.56 12.37 8.76
N ASP A 49 7.50 12.75 7.89
CA ASP A 49 8.76 12.03 7.68
C ASP A 49 8.55 10.55 7.29
N PHE A 50 7.51 10.28 6.49
CA PHE A 50 7.13 8.92 6.06
C PHE A 50 7.86 8.45 4.79
N GLN A 51 8.70 9.28 4.19
CA GLN A 51 9.33 9.05 2.89
C GLN A 51 10.14 7.75 2.86
N ASP A 52 10.78 7.36 3.96
CA ASP A 52 11.60 6.14 4.03
C ASP A 52 10.92 4.98 4.76
N ASP A 53 9.71 5.20 5.30
CA ASP A 53 8.97 4.22 6.09
C ASP A 53 8.26 3.19 5.19
N ASN A 54 8.21 1.93 5.63
CA ASN A 54 7.32 0.94 5.02
C ASN A 54 5.94 1.03 5.67
N ILE A 55 4.96 1.60 4.95
CA ILE A 55 3.64 1.92 5.50
C ILE A 55 2.55 1.10 4.83
N LEU A 56 1.63 0.57 5.63
CA LEU A 56 0.32 0.11 5.18
C LEU A 56 -0.68 1.23 5.47
N PHE A 57 -1.12 1.91 4.41
CA PHE A 57 -2.16 2.91 4.49
C PHE A 57 -3.55 2.25 4.46
N SER A 58 -4.44 2.75 5.31
CA SER A 58 -5.86 2.45 5.29
C SER A 58 -6.63 3.73 5.02
N PHE A 59 -7.13 3.87 3.81
CA PHE A 59 -8.00 4.95 3.37
C PHE A 59 -9.47 4.58 3.55
N ASN A 60 -10.36 5.57 3.45
CA ASN A 60 -11.80 5.39 3.37
C ASN A 60 -12.29 5.00 1.95
N GLY A 61 -11.49 4.22 1.23
CA GLY A 61 -11.73 3.81 -0.17
C GLY A 61 -10.70 4.36 -1.16
N ASP A 62 -10.54 3.66 -2.28
CA ASP A 62 -9.75 4.08 -3.44
C ASP A 62 -10.36 3.52 -4.73
N ASN A 63 -11.61 3.90 -4.99
CA ASN A 63 -12.48 3.27 -6.00
C ASN A 63 -11.94 3.34 -7.44
N LYS A 64 -10.95 4.20 -7.69
CA LYS A 64 -10.30 4.38 -9.00
C LYS A 64 -8.78 4.13 -8.93
N PHE A 65 -8.29 3.56 -7.85
CA PHE A 65 -6.87 3.27 -7.60
C PHE A 65 -5.97 4.52 -7.68
N GLN A 66 -6.53 5.71 -7.45
CA GLN A 66 -5.81 6.98 -7.57
C GLN A 66 -4.77 7.13 -6.45
N LEU A 67 -5.13 6.76 -5.22
CA LEU A 67 -4.22 6.84 -4.08
C LEU A 67 -3.12 5.79 -4.20
N PHE A 68 -3.47 4.57 -4.60
CA PHE A 68 -2.52 3.51 -4.90
C PHE A 68 -1.51 3.94 -5.97
N ASN A 69 -1.98 4.39 -7.13
CA ASN A 69 -1.11 4.82 -8.23
C ASN A 69 -0.25 6.03 -7.83
N LEU A 70 -0.79 6.99 -7.07
CA LEU A 70 -0.04 8.14 -6.58
C LEU A 70 1.10 7.72 -5.64
N LEU A 71 0.82 6.80 -4.71
CA LEU A 71 1.82 6.29 -3.77
C LEU A 71 2.92 5.50 -4.47
N LEU A 72 2.57 4.67 -5.46
CA LEU A 72 3.57 3.94 -6.25
C LEU A 72 4.45 4.89 -7.07
N LYS A 73 3.83 5.87 -7.73
CA LYS A 73 4.55 6.90 -8.49
C LYS A 73 5.51 7.69 -7.58
N TYR A 74 5.07 8.06 -6.37
CA TYR A 74 5.93 8.74 -5.39
C TYR A 74 7.12 7.88 -4.97
N ARG A 75 6.97 6.55 -4.93
CA ARG A 75 8.07 5.60 -4.70
C ARG A 75 8.96 5.36 -5.91
N GLY A 76 8.67 5.99 -7.05
CA GLY A 76 9.42 5.80 -8.30
C GLY A 76 9.20 4.42 -8.93
N TYR A 77 8.02 3.84 -8.74
CA TYR A 77 7.59 2.64 -9.45
C TYR A 77 6.90 3.04 -10.76
N ASP A 78 7.29 2.37 -11.86
CA ASP A 78 6.67 2.52 -13.17
C ASP A 78 5.55 1.49 -13.35
N PHE A 79 4.52 1.60 -12.51
CA PHE A 79 3.33 0.77 -12.59
C PHE A 79 2.09 1.60 -12.28
N GLN A 80 1.04 1.34 -13.04
CA GLN A 80 -0.26 1.95 -12.85
C GLN A 80 -1.36 0.92 -13.03
N LEU A 81 -2.23 0.83 -12.03
CA LEU A 81 -3.44 0.03 -12.12
C LEU A 81 -4.53 0.86 -12.80
N SER A 82 -5.02 0.37 -13.94
CA SER A 82 -6.10 1.03 -14.70
C SER A 82 -7.46 0.55 -14.22
N PHE A 83 -8.32 1.47 -13.78
CA PHE A 83 -9.69 1.15 -13.37
C PHE A 83 -10.47 0.43 -14.47
N HIS A 84 -10.37 0.89 -15.73
CA HIS A 84 -11.09 0.28 -16.85
C HIS A 84 -10.66 -1.17 -17.11
N LYS A 85 -9.34 -1.44 -17.03
CA LYS A 85 -8.81 -2.80 -17.15
C LYS A 85 -9.33 -3.69 -16.03
N VAL A 86 -9.40 -3.16 -14.81
CA VAL A 86 -9.85 -3.89 -13.62
C VAL A 86 -11.36 -4.16 -13.65
N GLU A 87 -12.17 -3.23 -14.15
CA GLU A 87 -13.63 -3.38 -14.28
C GLU A 87 -14.01 -4.55 -15.20
N GLN A 88 -13.13 -4.89 -16.14
CA GLN A 88 -13.30 -6.00 -17.08
C GLN A 88 -12.73 -7.33 -16.58
N MET A 89 -12.11 -7.38 -15.41
CA MET A 89 -11.51 -8.61 -14.87
C MET A 89 -12.58 -9.58 -14.36
N HIS A 90 -12.47 -10.85 -14.77
CA HIS A 90 -13.15 -11.97 -14.12
C HIS A 90 -12.47 -12.36 -12.80
N GLU A 91 -13.17 -13.13 -11.96
CA GLU A 91 -12.62 -13.53 -10.65
C GLU A 91 -11.37 -14.43 -10.74
N SER A 92 -11.21 -15.15 -11.86
CA SER A 92 -10.03 -15.97 -12.16
C SER A 92 -8.85 -15.16 -12.72
N ASP A 93 -9.08 -13.92 -13.12
CA ASP A 93 -8.07 -13.11 -13.77
C ASP A 93 -7.10 -12.51 -12.75
N TYR A 94 -5.89 -12.22 -13.23
CA TYR A 94 -4.85 -11.58 -12.44
C TYR A 94 -4.01 -10.63 -13.30
N ILE A 95 -3.41 -9.64 -12.64
CA ILE A 95 -2.42 -8.75 -13.24
C ILE A 95 -1.10 -8.99 -12.51
N ASP A 96 -0.06 -9.40 -13.25
CA ASP A 96 1.28 -9.54 -12.70
C ASP A 96 2.10 -8.28 -12.98
N TRP A 97 2.83 -7.83 -11.96
CA TRP A 97 3.75 -6.70 -12.05
C TRP A 97 5.11 -7.08 -11.49
N GLU A 98 6.15 -7.00 -12.32
CA GLU A 98 7.54 -7.15 -11.85
C GLU A 98 8.00 -5.88 -11.15
N ILE A 99 7.95 -5.90 -9.82
CA ILE A 99 8.27 -4.73 -8.99
C ILE A 99 9.77 -4.49 -8.87
N ILE A 100 10.54 -5.57 -8.81
CA ILE A 100 11.99 -5.64 -8.90
C ILE A 100 12.34 -6.91 -9.69
N PRO A 101 13.57 -7.05 -10.23
CA PRO A 101 13.94 -8.24 -10.98
C PRO A 101 13.64 -9.53 -10.22
N ASN A 102 12.89 -10.42 -10.87
CA ASN A 102 12.50 -11.75 -10.37
C ASN A 102 11.49 -11.76 -9.21
N LEU A 103 10.88 -10.63 -8.86
CA LEU A 103 9.77 -10.56 -7.93
C LEU A 103 8.53 -9.98 -8.61
N LEU A 104 7.52 -10.83 -8.78
CA LEU A 104 6.22 -10.47 -9.31
C LEU A 104 5.23 -10.23 -8.16
N ILE A 105 4.51 -9.12 -8.23
CA ILE A 105 3.30 -8.91 -7.44
C ILE A 105 2.10 -9.27 -8.30
N ARG A 106 1.35 -10.28 -7.88
CA ARG A 106 0.12 -10.73 -8.52
C ARG A 106 -1.08 -10.04 -7.88
N PHE A 107 -1.79 -9.26 -8.68
CA PHE A 107 -3.06 -8.63 -8.32
C PHE A 107 -4.21 -9.47 -8.82
N ASN A 108 -4.66 -10.43 -8.01
CA ASN A 108 -5.89 -11.18 -8.26
C ASN A 108 -7.13 -10.38 -7.83
N TYR A 109 -8.32 -10.91 -8.07
CA TYR A 109 -9.59 -10.25 -7.72
C TYR A 109 -9.72 -9.87 -6.23
N LYS A 110 -9.19 -10.68 -5.30
CA LYS A 110 -9.20 -10.38 -3.85
C LYS A 110 -8.24 -9.23 -3.51
N THR A 111 -7.08 -9.20 -4.14
CA THR A 111 -6.12 -8.09 -4.03
C THR A 111 -6.73 -6.79 -4.54
N ILE A 112 -7.39 -6.83 -5.71
CA ILE A 112 -8.11 -5.69 -6.28
C ILE A 112 -9.16 -5.17 -5.29
N LYS A 113 -10.00 -6.04 -4.73
CA LYS A 113 -10.99 -5.65 -3.70
C LYS A 113 -10.34 -5.00 -2.48
N THR A 114 -9.18 -5.49 -2.06
CA THR A 114 -8.41 -4.93 -0.95
C THR A 114 -7.93 -3.51 -1.25
N LEU A 115 -7.38 -3.29 -2.44
CA LEU A 115 -6.95 -1.97 -2.91
C LEU A 115 -8.14 -1.01 -3.06
N TYR A 116 -9.24 -1.47 -3.65
CA TYR A 116 -10.48 -0.69 -3.82
C TYR A 116 -11.04 -0.21 -2.47
N ALA A 117 -10.97 -1.05 -1.44
CA ALA A 117 -11.35 -0.70 -0.08
C ALA A 117 -10.37 0.28 0.62
N GLY A 118 -9.29 0.70 -0.05
CA GLY A 118 -8.32 1.68 0.44
C GLY A 118 -7.17 1.09 1.24
N TYR A 119 -6.92 -0.22 1.19
CA TYR A 119 -5.77 -0.84 1.88
C TYR A 119 -4.57 -0.93 0.95
N VAL A 120 -3.67 0.04 1.08
CA VAL A 120 -2.58 0.27 0.15
C VAL A 120 -1.23 0.12 0.83
N PHE A 121 -0.31 -0.62 0.21
CA PHE A 121 1.08 -0.64 0.64
C PHE A 121 1.85 0.56 0.06
N PHE A 122 2.77 1.09 0.86
CA PHE A 122 3.71 2.15 0.52
C PHE A 122 5.09 1.73 1.01
N PHE A 123 5.74 0.85 0.23
CA PHE A 123 6.98 0.19 0.64
C PHE A 123 8.16 0.57 -0.26
N THR A 124 9.33 0.61 0.35
CA THR A 124 10.61 0.87 -0.30
C THR A 124 11.04 -0.29 -1.21
N LYS A 125 11.89 -0.02 -2.20
CA LYS A 125 12.51 -1.08 -3.02
C LYS A 125 13.26 -2.11 -2.17
N LYS A 126 13.96 -1.63 -1.14
CA LYS A 126 14.65 -2.46 -0.13
C LYS A 126 13.73 -3.47 0.57
N TYR A 127 12.45 -3.12 0.76
CA TYR A 127 11.47 -4.05 1.31
C TYR A 127 11.16 -5.19 0.37
N PHE A 128 11.02 -4.89 -0.92
CA PHE A 128 10.82 -5.91 -1.95
C PHE A 128 12.05 -6.79 -2.15
N GLU A 129 13.26 -6.21 -2.09
CA GLU A 129 14.52 -6.99 -2.11
C GLU A 129 14.56 -7.99 -0.93
N TYR A 130 14.21 -7.54 0.27
CA TYR A 130 14.12 -8.42 1.44
C TYR A 130 13.06 -9.53 1.26
N LEU A 131 11.89 -9.18 0.70
CA LEU A 131 10.84 -10.16 0.42
C LEU A 131 11.29 -11.20 -0.60
N TYR A 132 11.98 -10.79 -1.66
CA TYR A 132 12.58 -11.70 -2.64
C TYR A 132 13.56 -12.65 -1.95
N GLU A 133 14.53 -12.13 -1.20
CA GLU A 133 15.53 -12.94 -0.50
C GLU A 133 14.91 -13.96 0.46
N SER A 134 13.81 -13.57 1.11
CA SER A 134 13.09 -14.42 2.08
C SER A 134 12.24 -15.50 1.41
N ASN A 135 11.90 -15.35 0.12
CA ASN A 135 10.99 -16.26 -0.60
C ASN A 135 11.62 -16.92 -1.84
N LYS A 136 12.86 -16.61 -2.19
CA LYS A 136 13.53 -17.12 -3.40
C LYS A 136 13.61 -18.65 -3.49
N HIS A 137 13.54 -19.35 -2.36
CA HIS A 137 13.49 -20.82 -2.33
C HIS A 137 12.16 -21.39 -2.84
N HIS A 138 11.11 -20.58 -2.89
CA HIS A 138 9.81 -20.90 -3.46
C HIS A 138 9.67 -20.43 -4.91
N ALA A 139 10.77 -19.99 -5.55
CA ALA A 139 10.71 -19.49 -6.91
C ALA A 139 10.31 -20.62 -7.89
N HIS A 140 9.34 -20.31 -8.73
CA HIS A 140 8.95 -21.15 -9.87
C HIS A 140 9.49 -20.51 -11.14
N GLU A 141 10.19 -21.28 -11.98
CA GLU A 141 10.80 -20.76 -13.21
C GLU A 141 11.71 -19.53 -12.99
N GLY A 142 12.36 -19.46 -11.82
CA GLY A 142 13.26 -18.37 -11.45
C GLY A 142 12.55 -17.08 -11.01
N LYS A 143 11.22 -17.07 -10.91
CA LYS A 143 10.42 -15.94 -10.42
C LYS A 143 9.78 -16.27 -9.07
N VAL A 144 9.79 -15.30 -8.16
CA VAL A 144 8.97 -15.32 -6.94
C VAL A 144 7.69 -14.56 -7.23
N ILE A 145 6.54 -15.17 -6.99
CA ILE A 145 5.23 -14.55 -7.16
C ILE A 145 4.59 -14.36 -5.79
N LEU A 146 4.26 -13.11 -5.45
CA LEU A 146 3.59 -12.76 -4.21
C LEU A 146 2.24 -12.12 -4.49
N GLU A 147 1.25 -12.42 -3.67
CA GLU A 147 -0.05 -11.74 -3.67
C GLU A 147 -0.13 -10.73 -2.52
N TRP A 148 -0.83 -9.61 -2.75
CA TRP A 148 -1.11 -8.63 -1.70
C TRP A 148 -2.47 -8.90 -1.03
N SER A 149 -2.49 -8.81 0.31
CA SER A 149 -3.70 -8.81 1.12
C SER A 149 -3.65 -7.70 2.19
N ARG A 150 -4.76 -7.50 2.90
CA ARG A 150 -4.81 -6.58 4.05
C ARG A 150 -3.80 -6.89 5.17
N PHE A 151 -3.23 -8.09 5.17
CA PHE A 151 -2.28 -8.54 6.19
C PHE A 151 -0.82 -8.49 5.74
N GLY A 152 -0.57 -8.27 4.45
CA GLY A 152 0.77 -8.31 3.90
C GLY A 152 0.84 -9.08 2.59
N PHE A 153 2.08 -9.36 2.17
CA PHE A 153 2.39 -10.20 1.03
C PHE A 153 2.52 -11.66 1.44
N HIS A 154 2.03 -12.56 0.59
CA HIS A 154 2.17 -14.01 0.76
C HIS A 154 2.58 -14.67 -0.56
N ALA A 155 3.47 -15.65 -0.48
CA ALA A 155 3.88 -16.44 -1.63
C ALA A 155 2.76 -17.36 -2.09
N ILE A 156 2.74 -17.68 -3.37
CA ILE A 156 1.77 -18.56 -4.05
C ILE A 156 2.50 -19.78 -4.58
#